data_AF-A0A2P4YAR0-F1
#
_entry.id   AF-A0A2P4YAR0-F1
#
_cell.length_a   1.000
_cell.length_b   1.000
_cell.length_c   1.000
_cell.angle_alpha   90.00
_cell.angle_beta   90.00
_cell.angle_gamma   90.00
#
_symmetry.space_group_name_H-M   'P 1'
#
loop_
_entity.id
_entity.type
_entity.pdbx_description
1 polymer ?
#
loop_
_entity_poly.entity_id
_entity_poly.type
_entity_poly.pdbx_seq_one_letter_code
_entity_poly.pdbx_strand_id
1 'polypeptide(L)'
;MKLSWWREMGKSDEYVKKKLGLQGLSGEELTSHKNYPRFVKHLDTVEKHKLWDIARGGFSTYSKGNTEAFRIYKRFVGIFDENMDNTLHSGYKPPKKIDKNATPIEMYARAQVWAESKTDDVYVRMILGLENVKNDKLVMKPTYKYYKHYRDALI
;
A
#
# COMPACT_ATOMS: atom_id res chain seq x y z
N MET A 1 9.91 14.48 -22.92
CA MET A 1 10.73 14.15 -21.73
C MET A 1 10.22 12.85 -21.13
N LYS A 2 11.07 11.82 -20.99
CA LYS A 2 10.67 10.45 -20.58
C LYS A 2 10.69 10.31 -19.06
N LEU A 3 9.69 9.62 -18.47
CA LEU A 3 9.59 9.37 -17.02
C LEU A 3 10.80 8.64 -16.43
N SER A 4 11.51 7.85 -17.26
CA SER A 4 12.74 7.13 -16.87
C SER A 4 13.89 8.07 -16.50
N TRP A 5 13.97 9.24 -17.15
CA TRP A 5 15.02 10.23 -16.92
C TRP A 5 14.88 10.92 -15.55
N TRP A 6 13.66 11.19 -15.10
CA TRP A 6 13.43 11.80 -13.78
C TRP A 6 13.80 10.85 -12.63
N ARG A 7 13.59 9.54 -12.83
CA ARG A 7 14.06 8.50 -11.90
C ARG A 7 15.58 8.45 -11.84
N GLU A 8 16.27 8.36 -12.98
CA GLU A 8 17.74 8.31 -13.04
C GLU A 8 18.40 9.50 -12.34
N MET A 9 17.75 10.66 -12.41
CA MET A 9 18.19 11.89 -11.76
C MET A 9 17.70 12.05 -10.30
N GLY A 10 17.09 11.01 -9.71
CA GLY A 10 16.64 11.00 -8.32
C GLY A 10 15.64 12.10 -7.96
N LYS A 11 14.76 12.49 -8.89
CA LYS A 11 13.80 13.60 -8.64
C LYS A 11 12.72 13.20 -7.64
N SER A 12 12.30 14.14 -6.79
CA SER A 12 11.24 13.92 -5.80
C SER A 12 9.85 13.83 -6.43
N ASP A 13 8.91 13.24 -5.70
CA ASP A 13 7.51 13.18 -6.11
C ASP A 13 6.92 14.58 -6.30
N GLU A 14 7.27 15.57 -5.46
CA GLU A 14 6.81 16.95 -5.68
C GLU A 14 7.35 17.55 -6.97
N TYR A 15 8.61 17.27 -7.32
CA TYR A 15 9.18 17.71 -8.59
C TYR A 15 8.42 17.13 -9.78
N VAL A 16 8.12 15.82 -9.73
CA VAL A 16 7.40 15.13 -10.80
C VAL A 16 5.96 15.63 -10.89
N LYS A 17 5.27 15.80 -9.76
CA LYS A 17 3.93 16.40 -9.72
C LYS A 17 3.93 17.80 -10.33
N LYS A 18 4.90 18.65 -9.98
CA LYS A 18 5.05 19.99 -10.58
C LYS A 18 5.23 19.92 -12.10
N LYS A 19 6.09 19.03 -12.59
CA LYS A 19 6.31 18.87 -14.04
C LYS A 19 5.14 18.25 -14.79
N LEU A 20 4.26 17.51 -14.09
CA LEU A 20 3.03 16.96 -14.65
C LEU A 20 1.82 17.89 -14.50
N GLY A 21 1.99 19.07 -13.92
CA GLY A 21 0.89 20.02 -13.66
C GLY A 21 -0.07 19.53 -12.57
N LEU A 22 0.42 18.70 -11.65
CA LEU A 22 -0.35 18.12 -10.54
C LEU A 22 -0.05 18.82 -9.20
N GLN A 23 0.76 19.89 -9.22
CA GLN A 23 1.12 20.61 -8.00
C GLN A 23 -0.12 21.27 -7.40
N GLY A 24 -0.32 21.08 -6.09
CA GLY A 24 -1.47 21.63 -5.36
C GLY A 24 -2.77 20.83 -5.53
N LEU A 25 -2.84 19.88 -6.48
CA LEU A 25 -4.01 19.01 -6.63
C LEU A 25 -4.02 17.94 -5.54
N SER A 26 -5.20 17.67 -4.99
CA SER A 26 -5.41 16.60 -4.00
C SER A 26 -6.78 15.93 -4.18
N GLY A 27 -6.97 14.77 -3.55
CA GLY A 27 -8.25 14.05 -3.60
C GLY A 27 -8.73 13.77 -5.02
N GLU A 28 -9.99 14.08 -5.29
CA GLU A 28 -10.67 13.81 -6.57
C GLU A 28 -10.14 14.65 -7.73
N GLU A 29 -9.73 15.91 -7.47
CA GLU A 29 -9.10 16.77 -8.47
C GLU A 29 -7.79 16.18 -8.98
N LEU A 30 -7.02 15.56 -8.09
CA LEU A 30 -5.76 14.90 -8.46
C LEU A 30 -6.04 13.64 -9.29
N THR A 31 -6.95 12.78 -8.85
CA THR A 31 -7.19 11.48 -9.51
C THR A 31 -7.89 11.60 -10.86
N SER A 32 -8.73 12.63 -11.04
CA SER A 32 -9.44 12.90 -12.28
C SER A 32 -8.61 13.65 -13.32
N HIS A 33 -7.44 14.17 -12.93
CA HIS A 33 -6.59 14.93 -13.83
C HIS A 33 -5.95 14.03 -14.91
N LYS A 34 -5.99 14.46 -16.17
CA LYS A 34 -5.48 13.71 -17.35
C LYS A 34 -4.03 13.22 -17.23
N ASN A 35 -3.20 13.88 -16.42
CA ASN A 35 -1.80 13.52 -16.20
C ASN A 35 -1.57 12.60 -14.99
N TYR A 36 -2.59 12.32 -14.17
CA TYR A 36 -2.49 11.43 -13.02
C TYR A 36 -2.01 10.01 -13.38
N PRO A 37 -2.48 9.36 -14.47
CA PRO A 37 -1.97 8.06 -14.87
C PRO A 37 -0.45 8.05 -15.17
N ARG A 38 0.12 9.18 -15.62
CA ARG A 38 1.56 9.30 -15.85
C ARG A 38 2.35 9.38 -14.54
N PHE A 39 1.78 9.99 -13.51
CA PHE A 39 2.37 10.04 -12.18
C PHE A 39 2.37 8.64 -11.55
N VAL A 40 1.25 7.91 -11.63
CA VAL A 40 1.16 6.52 -11.15
C VAL A 40 2.21 5.63 -11.83
N LYS A 41 2.33 5.71 -13.17
CA LYS A 41 3.36 4.95 -13.91
C LYS A 41 4.79 5.28 -13.47
N HIS A 42 5.06 6.51 -13.08
CA HIS A 42 6.37 6.90 -12.55
C HIS A 42 6.64 6.23 -11.20
N LEU A 43 5.69 6.29 -10.27
CA LEU A 43 5.79 5.66 -8.95
C LEU A 43 6.04 4.14 -9.07
N ASP A 44 5.23 3.45 -9.88
CA ASP A 44 5.39 2.00 -10.12
C ASP A 44 6.79 1.66 -10.67
N THR A 45 7.34 2.54 -11.53
CA THR A 45 8.67 2.34 -12.12
C THR A 45 9.78 2.54 -11.08
N VAL A 46 9.65 3.55 -10.21
CA VAL A 46 10.61 3.81 -9.12
C VAL A 46 10.59 2.66 -8.12
N GLU A 47 9.40 2.21 -7.72
CA GLU A 47 9.22 1.08 -6.82
C GLU A 47 9.82 -0.20 -7.39
N LYS A 48 9.45 -0.57 -8.62
CA LYS A 48 10.01 -1.73 -9.30
C LYS A 48 11.53 -1.68 -9.38
N HIS A 49 12.11 -0.51 -9.66
CA HIS A 49 13.57 -0.36 -9.74
C HIS A 49 14.24 -0.55 -8.38
N LYS A 50 13.70 0.06 -7.31
CA LYS A 50 14.19 -0.15 -5.95
C LYS A 50 14.16 -1.64 -5.57
N LEU A 51 13.07 -2.33 -5.89
CA LEU A 51 12.95 -3.78 -5.66
C LEU A 51 14.00 -4.58 -6.44
N TRP A 52 14.28 -4.19 -7.69
CA TRP A 52 15.35 -4.79 -8.49
C TRP A 52 16.76 -4.53 -7.94
N ASP A 53 17.04 -3.33 -7.45
CA ASP A 53 18.33 -3.00 -6.82
C ASP A 53 18.53 -3.80 -5.53
N ILE A 54 17.46 -3.96 -4.75
CA ILE A 54 17.45 -4.79 -3.55
C ILE A 54 17.70 -6.27 -3.90
N ALA A 55 17.02 -6.78 -4.93
CA ALA A 55 17.15 -8.16 -5.37
C ALA A 55 18.55 -8.47 -5.93
N ARG A 56 19.16 -7.54 -6.69
CA ARG A 56 20.54 -7.69 -7.21
C ARG A 56 21.60 -7.54 -6.13
N GLY A 57 21.32 -6.79 -5.06
CA GLY A 57 22.24 -6.57 -3.93
C GLY A 57 22.45 -7.77 -3.01
N GLY A 58 21.87 -8.94 -3.31
CA GLY A 58 22.10 -10.17 -2.54
C GLY A 58 21.45 -10.19 -1.14
N PHE A 59 20.59 -9.23 -0.82
CA PHE A 59 19.85 -9.21 0.43
C PHE A 59 18.81 -10.33 0.43
N SER A 60 18.89 -11.24 1.40
CA SER A 60 17.83 -12.24 1.59
C SER A 60 16.52 -11.54 1.91
N THR A 61 15.41 -12.07 1.40
CA THR A 61 14.04 -11.61 1.73
C THR A 61 13.81 -11.55 3.24
N TYR A 62 14.49 -12.43 4.00
CA TYR A 62 14.47 -12.49 5.46
C TYR A 62 15.15 -11.28 6.15
N SER A 63 16.27 -10.79 5.63
CA SER A 63 17.08 -9.75 6.29
C SER A 63 16.44 -8.34 6.23
N LYS A 64 15.71 -8.00 5.17
CA LYS A 64 14.96 -6.73 5.10
C LYS A 64 13.68 -6.73 5.94
N GLY A 65 13.06 -7.88 6.12
CA GLY A 65 11.89 -8.05 6.99
C GLY A 65 12.20 -7.98 8.49
N ASN A 66 13.46 -7.73 8.88
CA ASN A 66 13.89 -7.72 10.28
C ASN A 66 14.74 -6.49 10.67
N THR A 67 14.56 -5.36 9.97
CA THR A 67 15.13 -4.08 10.43
C THR A 67 14.38 -3.58 11.67
N GLU A 68 15.05 -2.83 12.56
CA GLU A 68 14.41 -2.26 13.76
C GLU A 68 13.19 -1.41 13.40
N ALA A 69 13.31 -0.58 12.36
CA ALA A 69 12.22 0.25 11.87
C ALA A 69 11.02 -0.59 11.39
N PHE A 70 11.28 -1.70 10.69
CA PHE A 70 10.21 -2.59 10.27
C PHE A 70 9.60 -3.36 11.45
N ARG A 71 10.39 -3.76 12.45
CA ARG A 71 9.89 -4.37 13.69
C ARG A 71 8.96 -3.42 14.47
N ILE A 72 9.36 -2.15 14.59
CA ILE A 72 8.54 -1.09 15.20
C ILE A 72 7.26 -0.89 14.38
N TYR A 73 7.36 -0.83 13.05
CA TYR A 73 6.19 -0.75 12.17
C TYR A 73 5.23 -1.93 12.35
N LYS A 74 5.73 -3.17 12.38
CA LYS A 74 4.90 -4.37 12.61
C LYS A 74 4.18 -4.30 13.95
N ARG A 75 4.88 -3.88 15.02
CA ARG A 75 4.26 -3.66 16.34
C ARG A 75 3.19 -2.58 16.31
N PHE A 76 3.45 -1.46 15.63
CA PHE A 76 2.47 -0.39 15.47
C PHE A 76 1.22 -0.87 14.74
N VAL A 77 1.39 -1.52 13.58
CA VAL A 77 0.29 -2.09 12.80
C VAL A 77 -0.52 -3.08 13.65
N GLY A 78 0.15 -4.00 14.35
CA GLY A 78 -0.49 -4.98 15.22
C GLY A 78 -1.38 -4.34 16.28
N ILE A 79 -0.82 -3.41 17.08
CA ILE A 79 -1.58 -2.71 18.14
C ILE A 79 -2.75 -1.91 17.56
N PHE A 80 -2.51 -1.21 16.45
CA PHE A 80 -3.54 -0.41 15.81
C PHE A 80 -4.68 -1.29 15.29
N ASP A 81 -4.35 -2.36 14.58
CA ASP A 81 -5.34 -3.24 13.95
C ASP A 81 -6.08 -4.09 14.99
N GLU A 82 -5.42 -4.52 16.07
CA GLU A 82 -6.08 -5.18 17.21
C GLU A 82 -7.11 -4.27 17.87
N ASN A 83 -6.77 -3.00 18.11
CA ASN A 83 -7.73 -2.06 18.69
C ASN A 83 -8.92 -1.80 17.76
N MET A 84 -8.68 -1.73 16.46
CA MET A 84 -9.72 -1.56 15.45
C MET A 84 -10.63 -2.79 15.33
N ASP A 85 -10.05 -3.99 15.39
CA ASP A 85 -10.77 -5.26 15.34
C ASP A 85 -11.59 -5.49 16.61
N ASN A 86 -11.03 -5.19 17.79
CA ASN A 86 -11.77 -5.21 19.06
C ASN A 86 -12.95 -4.22 19.04
N THR A 87 -12.77 -3.04 18.46
CA THR A 87 -13.85 -2.06 18.27
C THR A 87 -14.96 -2.62 17.37
N LEU A 88 -14.59 -3.27 16.27
CA LEU A 88 -15.51 -3.92 15.34
C LEU A 88 -16.31 -5.04 16.03
N HIS A 89 -15.62 -5.93 16.75
CA HIS A 89 -16.23 -7.04 17.50
C HIS A 89 -17.10 -6.57 18.67
N SER A 90 -16.85 -5.36 19.20
CA SER A 90 -17.70 -4.73 20.21
C SER A 90 -18.99 -4.12 19.63
N GLY A 91 -19.26 -4.30 18.32
CA GLY A 91 -20.45 -3.78 17.65
C GLY A 91 -20.36 -2.30 17.26
N TYR A 92 -19.22 -1.64 17.52
CA TYR A 92 -18.96 -0.27 17.09
C TYR A 92 -18.34 -0.25 15.70
N LYS A 93 -18.62 0.81 14.93
CA LYS A 93 -17.93 1.03 13.65
C LYS A 93 -16.57 1.66 13.93
N PRO A 94 -15.45 0.96 13.67
CA PRO A 94 -14.15 1.55 13.85
C PRO A 94 -13.95 2.69 12.83
N PRO A 95 -13.28 3.79 13.21
CA PRO A 95 -13.05 4.90 12.29
C PRO A 95 -12.20 4.44 11.10
N LYS A 96 -12.70 4.60 9.87
CA LYS A 96 -11.98 4.19 8.64
C LYS A 96 -10.70 5.03 8.51
N LYS A 97 -9.55 4.42 8.80
CA LYS A 97 -8.28 5.13 9.07
C LYS A 97 -7.08 4.65 8.24
N ILE A 98 -7.27 3.82 7.21
CA ILE A 98 -6.21 3.76 6.20
C ILE A 98 -6.12 5.16 5.61
N ASP A 99 -4.97 5.80 5.82
CA ASP A 99 -4.69 7.09 5.24
C ASP A 99 -4.92 6.97 3.72
N LYS A 100 -5.67 7.91 3.14
CA LYS A 100 -5.85 8.02 1.69
C LYS A 100 -4.50 8.11 0.95
N ASN A 101 -3.43 8.46 1.66
CA ASN A 101 -2.06 8.56 1.18
C ASN A 101 -1.21 7.31 1.46
N ALA A 102 -1.77 6.23 2.02
CA ALA A 102 -1.03 4.99 2.27
C ALA A 102 -0.37 4.50 0.98
N THR A 103 0.95 4.30 1.03
CA THR A 103 1.72 3.91 -0.15
C THR A 103 1.46 2.44 -0.50
N PRO A 104 1.65 2.01 -1.76
CA PRO A 104 1.54 0.60 -2.12
C PRO A 104 2.43 -0.31 -1.28
N ILE A 105 3.66 0.12 -0.96
CA ILE A 105 4.62 -0.61 -0.12
C ILE A 105 4.07 -0.81 1.28
N GLU A 106 3.53 0.25 1.89
CA GLU A 106 2.90 0.16 3.22
C GLU A 106 1.74 -0.83 3.21
N MET A 107 0.90 -0.81 2.18
CA MET A 107 -0.23 -1.73 2.07
C MET A 107 0.19 -3.19 1.88
N TYR A 108 1.26 -3.46 1.12
CA TYR A 108 1.83 -4.81 1.03
C TYR A 108 2.45 -5.26 2.35
N ALA A 109 3.20 -4.38 3.02
CA ALA A 109 3.78 -4.67 4.33
C ALA A 109 2.68 -4.97 5.37
N ARG A 110 1.58 -4.21 5.36
CA ARG A 110 0.44 -4.43 6.24
C ARG A 110 -0.28 -5.74 5.93
N ALA A 111 -0.48 -6.05 4.65
CA ALA A 111 -1.09 -7.32 4.22
C ALA A 111 -0.25 -8.54 4.63
N GLN A 112 1.08 -8.43 4.57
CA GLN A 112 1.99 -9.44 5.10
C GLN A 112 1.83 -9.61 6.62
N VAL A 113 1.74 -8.50 7.37
CA VAL A 113 1.50 -8.53 8.82
C VAL A 113 0.16 -9.19 9.15
N TRP A 114 -0.91 -8.87 8.42
CA TRP A 114 -2.22 -9.52 8.61
C TRP A 114 -2.15 -11.03 8.41
N ALA A 115 -1.38 -11.49 7.42
CA ALA A 115 -1.20 -12.92 7.16
C ALA A 115 -0.41 -13.59 8.29
N GLU A 116 0.72 -12.99 8.69
CA GLU A 116 1.56 -13.47 9.80
C GLU A 116 0.79 -13.56 11.13
N SER A 117 -0.08 -12.58 11.39
CA SER A 117 -0.89 -12.50 12.61
C SER A 117 -2.23 -13.23 12.51
N LYS A 118 -2.53 -13.88 11.39
CA LYS A 118 -3.82 -14.56 11.13
C LYS A 118 -5.02 -13.66 11.40
N THR A 119 -4.90 -12.38 11.03
CA THR A 119 -5.96 -11.38 11.17
C THR A 119 -7.21 -11.85 10.43
N ASP A 120 -8.38 -11.58 11.02
CA ASP A 120 -9.67 -12.04 10.51
C ASP A 120 -9.98 -11.50 9.09
N ASP A 121 -10.57 -12.35 8.24
CA ASP A 121 -10.85 -12.02 6.84
C ASP A 121 -11.89 -10.88 6.71
N VAL A 122 -12.87 -10.82 7.61
CA VAL A 122 -13.89 -9.76 7.63
C VAL A 122 -13.24 -8.43 7.95
N TYR A 123 -12.34 -8.40 8.92
CA TYR A 123 -11.57 -7.19 9.25
C TYR A 123 -10.71 -6.73 8.07
N VAL A 124 -9.94 -7.63 7.46
CA VAL A 124 -9.09 -7.29 6.30
C VAL A 124 -9.93 -6.75 5.14
N ARG A 125 -11.09 -7.37 4.86
CA ARG A 125 -12.02 -6.88 3.84
C ARG A 125 -12.55 -5.49 4.17
N MET A 126 -12.98 -5.24 5.41
CA MET A 126 -13.46 -3.92 5.84
C MET A 126 -12.41 -2.83 5.62
N ILE A 127 -11.17 -3.11 6.04
CA ILE A 127 -10.06 -2.17 5.92
C ILE A 127 -9.74 -1.85 4.45
N LEU A 128 -9.82 -2.85 3.58
CA LEU A 128 -9.58 -2.70 2.13
C LEU A 128 -10.80 -2.16 1.35
N GLY A 129 -11.92 -1.88 2.01
CA GLY A 129 -13.16 -1.42 1.35
C GLY A 129 -13.84 -2.52 0.51
N LEU A 130 -13.68 -3.77 0.93
CA LEU A 130 -14.15 -4.99 0.24
C LEU A 130 -15.31 -5.68 0.99
N GLU A 131 -15.79 -5.11 2.11
CA GLU A 131 -16.79 -5.71 3.01
C GLU A 131 -18.06 -6.22 2.30
N ASN A 132 -18.50 -5.50 1.27
CA ASN A 132 -19.73 -5.82 0.52
C ASN A 132 -19.44 -6.26 -0.93
N VAL A 133 -18.18 -6.59 -1.24
CA VAL A 133 -17.78 -6.99 -2.60
C VAL A 133 -17.87 -8.50 -2.71
N LYS A 134 -18.75 -8.98 -3.60
CA LYS A 134 -18.85 -10.41 -3.92
C LYS A 134 -17.52 -10.94 -4.47
N ASN A 135 -17.23 -12.21 -4.19
CA ASN A 135 -15.93 -12.82 -4.51
C ASN A 135 -15.55 -12.72 -6.00
N ASP A 136 -16.52 -12.93 -6.89
CA ASP A 136 -16.38 -12.80 -8.35
C ASP A 136 -16.03 -11.37 -8.81
N LYS A 137 -16.36 -10.37 -7.99
CA LYS A 137 -16.12 -8.94 -8.27
C LYS A 137 -14.88 -8.39 -7.57
N LEU A 138 -14.22 -9.17 -6.72
CA LEU A 138 -13.03 -8.71 -5.99
C LEU A 138 -11.93 -8.27 -6.95
N VAL A 139 -11.68 -9.02 -8.02
CA VAL A 139 -10.63 -8.74 -9.02
C VAL A 139 -10.72 -7.36 -9.68
N MET A 140 -11.89 -6.72 -9.64
CA MET A 140 -12.15 -5.41 -10.21
C MET A 140 -11.80 -4.25 -9.27
N LYS A 141 -11.46 -4.52 -8.00
CA LYS A 141 -11.17 -3.49 -7.00
C LYS A 141 -9.67 -3.18 -6.97
N PRO A 142 -9.25 -1.90 -6.96
CA PRO A 142 -7.83 -1.53 -6.88
C PRO A 142 -7.09 -2.10 -5.66
N THR A 143 -7.80 -2.31 -4.55
CA THR A 143 -7.28 -2.86 -3.30
C THR A 143 -7.17 -4.39 -3.29
N TYR A 144 -7.71 -5.08 -4.30
CA TYR A 144 -7.70 -6.54 -4.37
C TYR A 144 -6.29 -7.14 -4.38
N LYS A 145 -5.31 -6.45 -4.99
CA LYS A 145 -3.91 -6.91 -4.99
C LYS A 145 -3.34 -7.10 -3.58
N TYR A 146 -3.76 -6.28 -2.62
CA TYR A 146 -3.34 -6.41 -1.22
C TYR A 146 -4.08 -7.53 -0.50
N TYR A 147 -5.39 -7.69 -0.78
CA TYR A 147 -6.17 -8.81 -0.26
C TYR A 147 -5.63 -10.16 -0.75
N LYS A 148 -5.32 -10.26 -2.06
CA LYS A 148 -4.69 -11.43 -2.66
C LYS A 148 -3.35 -11.73 -2.00
N HIS A 149 -2.50 -10.73 -1.78
CA HIS A 149 -1.22 -10.91 -1.09
C HIS A 149 -1.39 -11.46 0.33
N TYR A 150 -2.33 -10.91 1.12
CA TYR A 150 -2.70 -11.44 2.42
C TYR A 150 -3.12 -12.91 2.35
N ARG A 151 -4.02 -13.27 1.41
CA ARG A 151 -4.52 -14.64 1.24
C ARG A 151 -3.43 -15.62 0.81
N ASP A 152 -2.56 -15.21 -0.10
CA ASP A 152 -1.45 -16.02 -0.62
C ASP A 152 -0.37 -16.26 0.46
N ALA A 153 -0.27 -15.38 1.46
CA ALA A 153 0.70 -15.44 2.55
C ALA A 153 0.19 -16.12 3.83
N LEU A 154 -1.09 -16.51 3.88
CA LEU A 154 -1.64 -17.30 5.00
C LEU A 154 -1.05 -18.71 4.97
N ILE A 155 -0.37 -19.10 6.05
CA ILE A 155 0.26 -20.42 6.26
C ILE A 155 -0.63 -21.30 7.14
#